data_AF-A0AAX2GW02-F1
#
_entry.id   AF-A0AAX2GW02-F1
#
_cell.length_a   1.000
_cell.length_b   1.000
_cell.length_c   1.000
_cell.angle_alpha   90.00
_cell.angle_beta   90.00
_cell.angle_gamma   90.00
#
_symmetry.space_group_name_H-M   'P 1'
#
loop_
_entity.id
_entity.type
_entity.pdbx_description
1 polymer ?
#
loop_
_entity_poly.entity_id
_entity_poly.type
_entity_poly.pdbx_seq_one_letter_code
_entity_poly.pdbx_strand_id
1 'polypeptide(L)'
;MKEIITLQQAPIILYNMQEYAKDLAARIASAEIETAIVTDENINTVKKVRAAFTKEFKAIDAKRLQVERELTAPWKELMEQYNTLVKSQYDDFDKVCKEKVFAHEAGKKNEKELNVKAYFDELCAAKGIDFLPFKSLGLNITLSEAVSKLKERVRATVEGVTNDLELINNVPESDEYKSEVLAEYKCTLSTAGAFKAVNERRDARAAELKRLEAQKQSAPVAPVQAQPQAPILQAPTMATSAPIAPVQAQIQRTPHRLLFDMLCTDEQADELANIVKQYLKTNNIQIL
;
A
#
# COMPACT_ATOMS: atom_id res chain seq x y z
N MET A 1 3.39 -46.41 15.78
CA MET A 1 2.17 -45.66 15.40
C MET A 1 1.14 -46.69 14.90
N LYS A 2 -0.17 -46.47 15.07
CA LYS A 2 -1.18 -47.33 14.40
C LYS A 2 -1.27 -46.90 12.93
N GLU A 3 -1.53 -47.84 12.02
CA GLU A 3 -2.01 -47.46 10.69
C GLU A 3 -3.37 -46.76 10.82
N ILE A 4 -3.55 -45.65 10.10
CA ILE A 4 -4.78 -44.85 10.10
C ILE A 4 -5.59 -44.98 8.81
N ILE A 5 -4.93 -45.41 7.72
CA ILE A 5 -5.51 -45.61 6.39
C ILE A 5 -4.82 -46.84 5.78
N THR A 6 -5.59 -47.87 5.41
CA THR A 6 -5.08 -49.10 4.78
C THR A 6 -6.09 -49.59 3.74
N LEU A 7 -5.66 -49.80 2.49
CA LEU A 7 -6.52 -50.31 1.41
C LEU A 7 -6.60 -51.84 1.47
N GLN A 8 -7.76 -52.38 1.87
CA GLN A 8 -7.93 -53.84 2.05
C GLN A 8 -8.20 -54.60 0.74
N GLN A 9 -8.97 -54.02 -0.19
CA GLN A 9 -9.26 -54.62 -1.49
C GLN A 9 -9.42 -53.51 -2.54
N ALA A 10 -8.74 -53.67 -3.68
CA ALA A 10 -8.95 -52.80 -4.84
C ALA A 10 -10.24 -53.21 -5.60
N PRO A 11 -11.07 -52.27 -6.08
CA PRO A 11 -12.27 -52.60 -6.84
C PRO A 11 -11.97 -53.35 -8.14
N ILE A 12 -12.74 -54.42 -8.40
CA ILE A 12 -12.61 -55.24 -9.62
C ILE A 12 -13.70 -54.80 -10.61
N ILE A 13 -13.28 -54.19 -11.73
CA ILE A 13 -14.18 -53.73 -12.79
C ILE A 13 -14.27 -54.80 -13.88
N LEU A 14 -15.43 -55.45 -14.00
CA LEU A 14 -15.72 -56.39 -15.09
C LEU A 14 -16.27 -55.63 -16.30
N TYR A 15 -15.71 -55.89 -17.49
CA TYR A 15 -16.13 -55.26 -18.74
C TYR A 15 -16.04 -56.22 -19.92
N ASN A 16 -16.90 -56.04 -20.92
CA ASN A 16 -16.85 -56.78 -22.19
C ASN A 16 -17.06 -55.83 -23.38
N MET A 17 -16.26 -54.75 -23.41
CA MET A 17 -16.35 -53.73 -24.46
C MET A 17 -15.96 -54.28 -25.84
N GLN A 18 -15.15 -55.35 -25.91
CA GLN A 18 -14.68 -55.91 -27.18
C GLN A 18 -15.74 -56.75 -27.91
N GLU A 19 -16.53 -57.59 -27.20
CA GLU A 19 -17.65 -58.28 -27.84
C GLU A 19 -18.83 -57.33 -28.07
N TYR A 20 -19.10 -56.41 -27.12
CA TYR A 20 -20.13 -55.39 -27.32
C TYR A 20 -19.85 -54.48 -28.53
N ALA A 21 -18.59 -54.10 -28.78
CA ALA A 21 -18.23 -53.33 -29.97
C ALA A 21 -18.44 -54.13 -31.28
N LYS A 22 -18.23 -55.45 -31.28
CA LYS A 22 -18.52 -56.33 -32.43
C LYS A 22 -20.02 -56.46 -32.68
N ASP A 23 -20.81 -56.69 -31.63
CA ASP A 23 -22.28 -56.71 -31.69
C ASP A 23 -22.83 -55.38 -32.22
N LEU A 24 -22.38 -54.26 -31.65
CA LEU A 24 -22.80 -52.92 -32.05
C LEU A 24 -22.43 -52.64 -33.53
N ALA A 25 -21.23 -52.98 -33.97
CA ALA A 25 -20.81 -52.82 -35.36
C ALA A 25 -21.67 -53.67 -36.32
N ALA A 26 -21.92 -54.94 -35.99
CA ALA A 26 -22.79 -55.81 -36.78
C ALA A 26 -24.23 -55.29 -36.85
N ARG A 27 -24.76 -54.77 -35.74
CA ARG A 27 -26.12 -54.20 -35.64
C ARG A 27 -26.27 -52.86 -36.36
N ILE A 28 -25.22 -52.03 -36.40
CA ILE A 28 -25.17 -50.81 -37.21
C ILE A 28 -25.17 -51.17 -38.70
N ALA A 29 -24.34 -52.12 -39.12
CA ALA A 29 -24.31 -52.60 -40.50
C ALA A 29 -25.66 -53.21 -40.93
N SER A 30 -26.26 -54.07 -40.10
CA SER A 30 -27.56 -54.70 -40.38
C SER A 30 -28.76 -53.74 -40.39
N ALA A 31 -28.56 -52.48 -40.02
CA ALA A 31 -29.60 -51.46 -40.11
C ALA A 31 -29.66 -50.80 -41.50
N GLU A 32 -28.62 -50.96 -42.33
CA GLU A 32 -28.51 -50.51 -43.74
C GLU A 32 -28.75 -48.99 -43.97
N ILE A 33 -28.79 -48.18 -42.90
CA ILE A 33 -29.12 -46.75 -42.94
C ILE A 33 -28.06 -45.92 -43.70
N GLU A 34 -26.80 -46.36 -43.71
CA GLU A 34 -25.68 -45.62 -44.32
C GLU A 34 -25.76 -45.57 -45.85
N THR A 35 -26.33 -46.59 -46.49
CA THR A 35 -26.49 -46.70 -47.95
C THR A 35 -27.92 -46.49 -48.43
N ALA A 36 -28.90 -46.41 -47.52
CA ALA A 36 -30.30 -46.22 -47.84
C ALA A 36 -30.63 -44.79 -48.34
N ILE A 37 -31.25 -44.69 -49.52
CA ILE A 37 -31.83 -43.43 -50.01
C ILE A 37 -33.04 -43.09 -49.13
N VAL A 38 -32.98 -41.95 -48.45
CA VAL A 38 -34.07 -41.50 -47.56
C VAL A 38 -35.26 -40.97 -48.38
N THR A 39 -36.46 -41.46 -48.06
CA THR A 39 -37.74 -41.06 -48.67
C THR A 39 -38.79 -40.79 -47.59
N ASP A 40 -39.90 -40.13 -47.95
CA ASP A 40 -41.01 -39.85 -47.02
C ASP A 40 -41.64 -41.12 -46.42
N GLU A 41 -41.51 -42.26 -47.09
CA GLU A 41 -41.98 -43.56 -46.59
C GLU A 41 -41.02 -44.15 -45.54
N ASN A 42 -39.70 -44.05 -45.74
CA ASN A 42 -38.71 -44.72 -44.88
C ASN A 42 -38.12 -43.84 -43.75
N ILE A 43 -38.26 -42.51 -43.83
CA ILE A 43 -37.75 -41.55 -42.82
C ILE A 43 -38.21 -41.86 -41.39
N ASN A 44 -39.41 -42.44 -41.22
CA ASN A 44 -39.93 -42.82 -39.91
C ASN A 44 -39.25 -44.08 -39.34
N THR A 45 -38.72 -44.97 -40.20
CA THR A 45 -37.88 -46.10 -39.79
C THR A 45 -36.49 -45.59 -39.36
N VAL A 46 -35.87 -44.71 -40.15
CA VAL A 46 -34.59 -44.06 -39.81
C VAL A 46 -34.66 -43.36 -38.44
N LYS A 47 -35.73 -42.59 -38.19
CA LYS A 47 -36.00 -41.95 -36.89
C LYS A 47 -36.10 -42.94 -35.73
N LYS A 48 -36.80 -44.08 -35.92
CA LYS A 48 -36.93 -45.14 -34.90
C LYS A 48 -35.58 -45.81 -34.60
N VAL A 49 -34.79 -46.15 -35.62
CA VAL A 49 -33.46 -46.76 -35.47
C VAL A 49 -32.52 -45.82 -34.71
N ARG A 50 -32.45 -44.53 -35.10
CA ARG A 50 -31.68 -43.51 -34.37
C ARG A 50 -32.12 -43.40 -32.91
N ALA A 51 -33.41 -43.40 -32.62
CA ALA A 51 -33.93 -43.31 -31.26
C ALA A 51 -33.56 -44.53 -30.40
N ALA A 52 -33.54 -45.74 -30.99
CA ALA A 52 -33.14 -46.97 -30.31
C ALA A 52 -31.66 -46.93 -29.87
N PHE A 53 -30.74 -46.69 -30.81
CA PHE A 53 -29.31 -46.57 -30.48
C PHE A 53 -29.02 -45.39 -29.51
N THR A 54 -29.75 -44.27 -29.63
CA THR A 54 -29.62 -43.14 -28.68
C THR A 54 -30.05 -43.53 -27.26
N LYS A 55 -31.08 -44.37 -27.11
CA LYS A 55 -31.54 -44.88 -25.81
C LYS A 55 -30.54 -45.88 -25.20
N GLU A 56 -29.99 -46.77 -26.03
CA GLU A 56 -28.98 -47.75 -25.62
C GLU A 56 -27.68 -47.07 -25.15
N PHE A 57 -27.14 -46.13 -25.94
CA PHE A 57 -25.95 -45.36 -25.56
C PHE A 57 -26.12 -44.67 -24.20
N LYS A 58 -27.27 -44.02 -23.98
CA LYS A 58 -27.59 -43.39 -22.68
C LYS A 58 -27.64 -44.39 -21.51
N ALA A 59 -28.12 -45.61 -21.75
CA ALA A 59 -28.15 -46.65 -20.72
C ALA A 59 -26.76 -47.20 -20.38
N ILE A 60 -25.83 -47.18 -21.34
CA ILE A 60 -24.43 -47.59 -21.13
C ILE A 60 -23.65 -46.49 -20.41
N ASP A 61 -23.78 -45.23 -20.83
CA ASP A 61 -23.09 -44.11 -20.18
C ASP A 61 -23.60 -43.86 -18.74
N ALA A 62 -24.90 -44.08 -18.49
CA ALA A 62 -25.43 -44.09 -17.14
C ALA A 62 -24.77 -45.14 -16.22
N LYS A 63 -24.49 -46.35 -16.74
CA LYS A 63 -23.74 -47.38 -16.01
C LYS A 63 -22.28 -47.00 -15.81
N ARG A 64 -21.62 -46.40 -16.80
CA ARG A 64 -20.26 -45.86 -16.68
C ARG A 64 -20.16 -44.85 -15.54
N LEU A 65 -21.08 -43.88 -15.52
CA LEU A 65 -21.13 -42.84 -14.49
C LEU A 65 -21.54 -43.38 -13.10
N GLN A 66 -22.35 -44.44 -13.05
CA GLN A 66 -22.65 -45.14 -11.80
C GLN A 66 -21.39 -45.79 -11.21
N VAL A 67 -20.67 -46.58 -12.00
CA VAL A 67 -19.43 -47.24 -11.55
C VAL A 67 -18.38 -46.21 -11.14
N GLU A 68 -18.21 -45.13 -11.91
CA GLU A 68 -17.32 -44.01 -11.57
C GLU A 68 -17.69 -43.34 -10.22
N ARG A 69 -18.98 -43.23 -9.91
CA ARG A 69 -19.47 -42.72 -8.62
C ARG A 69 -19.19 -43.69 -7.48
N GLU A 70 -19.49 -44.97 -7.66
CA GLU A 70 -19.28 -46.03 -6.65
C GLU A 70 -17.79 -46.20 -6.33
N LEU A 71 -16.91 -46.08 -7.32
CA LEU A 71 -15.46 -46.10 -7.15
C LEU A 71 -14.93 -44.84 -6.43
N THR A 72 -15.47 -43.65 -6.71
CA THR A 72 -14.95 -42.39 -6.16
C THR A 72 -15.59 -41.97 -4.84
N ALA A 73 -16.74 -42.51 -4.45
CA ALA A 73 -17.42 -42.13 -3.21
C ALA A 73 -16.60 -42.50 -1.93
N PRO A 74 -16.07 -43.73 -1.75
CA PRO A 74 -15.28 -44.07 -0.57
C PRO A 74 -13.98 -43.25 -0.47
N TRP A 75 -13.39 -42.89 -1.61
CA TRP A 75 -12.22 -42.00 -1.65
C TRP A 75 -12.55 -40.56 -1.23
N LYS A 76 -13.70 -40.03 -1.68
CA LYS A 76 -14.18 -38.69 -1.29
C LYS A 76 -14.49 -38.62 0.21
N GLU A 77 -15.19 -39.62 0.74
CA GLU A 77 -15.49 -39.74 2.17
C GLU A 77 -14.21 -39.86 3.00
N LEU A 78 -13.26 -40.70 2.59
CA LEU A 78 -11.94 -40.81 3.23
C LEU A 78 -11.19 -39.46 3.23
N MET A 79 -11.20 -38.73 2.12
CA MET A 79 -10.54 -37.43 2.01
C MET A 79 -11.24 -36.34 2.83
N GLU A 80 -12.56 -36.37 2.94
CA GLU A 80 -13.35 -35.48 3.80
C GLU A 80 -13.01 -35.72 5.28
N GLN A 81 -13.01 -36.99 5.73
CA GLN A 81 -12.64 -37.36 7.09
C GLN A 81 -11.17 -37.07 7.39
N TYR A 82 -10.25 -37.36 6.46
CA TYR A 82 -8.83 -37.03 6.60
C TYR A 82 -8.60 -35.52 6.73
N ASN A 83 -9.23 -34.71 5.87
CA ASN A 83 -9.09 -33.26 5.93
C ASN A 83 -9.67 -32.70 7.24
N THR A 84 -10.85 -33.19 7.64
CA THR A 84 -11.61 -32.66 8.79
C THR A 84 -11.05 -33.11 10.14
N LEU A 85 -10.53 -34.33 10.24
CA LEU A 85 -10.09 -34.94 11.51
C LEU A 85 -8.57 -35.01 11.67
N VAL A 86 -7.79 -35.00 10.59
CA VAL A 86 -6.33 -35.14 10.65
C VAL A 86 -5.63 -33.87 10.17
N LYS A 87 -5.87 -33.45 8.91
CA LYS A 87 -5.16 -32.32 8.30
C LYS A 87 -5.41 -31.01 9.06
N SER A 88 -6.68 -30.73 9.39
CA SER A 88 -7.11 -29.60 10.22
C SER A 88 -6.27 -29.43 11.49
N GLN A 89 -6.13 -30.48 12.30
CA GLN A 89 -5.39 -30.45 13.55
C GLN A 89 -3.91 -30.12 13.36
N TYR A 90 -3.30 -30.59 12.26
CA TYR A 90 -1.92 -30.24 11.91
C TYR A 90 -1.79 -28.81 11.39
N ASP A 91 -2.72 -28.34 10.55
CA ASP A 91 -2.75 -26.96 10.05
C ASP A 91 -2.93 -25.95 11.20
N ASP A 92 -3.88 -26.20 12.12
CA ASP A 92 -4.14 -25.37 13.29
C ASP A 92 -2.96 -25.36 14.28
N PHE A 93 -2.34 -26.52 14.51
CA PHE A 93 -1.17 -26.61 15.39
C PHE A 93 0.05 -25.89 14.81
N ASP A 94 0.32 -26.04 13.51
CA ASP A 94 1.37 -25.32 12.79
C ASP A 94 1.13 -23.80 12.82
N LYS A 95 -0.12 -23.35 12.63
CA LYS A 95 -0.51 -21.94 12.80
C LYS A 95 -0.19 -21.43 14.21
N VAL A 96 -0.60 -22.15 15.26
CA VAL A 96 -0.29 -21.77 16.66
C VAL A 96 1.22 -21.77 16.94
N CYS A 97 1.99 -22.66 16.32
CA CYS A 97 3.45 -22.66 16.40
C CYS A 97 4.06 -21.43 15.72
N LYS A 98 3.62 -21.08 14.51
CA LYS A 98 4.06 -19.88 13.76
C LYS A 98 3.74 -18.60 14.53
N GLU A 99 2.53 -18.47 15.06
CA GLU A 99 2.11 -17.33 15.89
C GLU A 99 2.98 -17.19 17.14
N LYS A 100 3.28 -18.29 17.86
CA LYS A 100 4.16 -18.27 19.04
C LYS A 100 5.60 -17.91 18.72
N VAL A 101 6.17 -18.44 17.62
CA VAL A 101 7.52 -18.09 17.16
C VAL A 101 7.59 -16.60 16.80
N PHE A 102 6.64 -16.12 16.00
CA PHE A 102 6.56 -14.71 15.61
C PHE A 102 6.43 -13.78 16.83
N ALA A 103 5.54 -14.10 17.77
CA ALA A 103 5.35 -13.31 18.98
C ALA A 103 6.61 -13.27 19.87
N HIS A 104 7.31 -14.40 20.02
CA HIS A 104 8.58 -14.46 20.76
C HIS A 104 9.69 -13.64 20.07
N GLU A 105 9.83 -13.77 18.75
CA GLU A 105 10.79 -12.98 17.98
C GLU A 105 10.50 -11.48 18.00
N ALA A 106 9.25 -11.09 17.83
CA ALA A 106 8.81 -9.69 17.91
C ALA A 106 9.06 -9.13 19.31
N GLY A 107 8.74 -9.90 20.36
CA GLY A 107 9.07 -9.56 21.75
C GLY A 107 10.57 -9.33 21.97
N LYS A 108 11.42 -10.22 21.44
CA LYS A 108 12.90 -10.08 21.56
C LYS A 108 13.49 -8.95 20.72
N LYS A 109 12.86 -8.57 19.59
CA LYS A 109 13.20 -7.35 18.83
C LYS A 109 12.80 -6.10 19.62
N ASN A 110 11.59 -6.05 20.17
CA ASN A 110 11.09 -4.92 20.97
C ASN A 110 11.87 -4.72 22.29
N GLU A 111 12.21 -5.80 23.01
CA GLU A 111 13.07 -5.76 24.20
C GLU A 111 14.45 -5.15 23.88
N LYS A 112 15.03 -5.54 22.73
CA LYS A 112 16.29 -4.98 22.23
C LYS A 112 16.16 -3.51 21.84
N GLU A 113 15.07 -3.14 21.15
CA GLU A 113 14.78 -1.75 20.77
C GLU A 113 14.62 -0.85 21.99
N LEU A 114 13.81 -1.26 22.98
CA LEU A 114 13.65 -0.54 24.25
C LEU A 114 14.98 -0.38 25.01
N ASN A 115 15.84 -1.40 25.04
CA ASN A 115 17.15 -1.31 25.70
C ASN A 115 18.14 -0.38 24.99
N VAL A 116 18.07 -0.29 23.66
CA VAL A 116 18.90 0.62 22.85
C VAL A 116 18.32 2.05 22.88
N LYS A 117 16.99 2.21 22.88
CA LYS A 117 16.32 3.50 23.03
C LYS A 117 16.57 4.10 24.42
N ALA A 118 16.45 3.33 25.49
CA ALA A 118 16.74 3.84 26.84
C ALA A 118 18.18 4.38 26.95
N TYR A 119 19.16 3.67 26.39
CA TYR A 119 20.55 4.14 26.32
C TYR A 119 20.73 5.39 25.44
N PHE A 120 19.96 5.51 24.35
CA PHE A 120 19.93 6.72 23.54
C PHE A 120 19.34 7.91 24.31
N ASP A 121 18.20 7.72 24.99
CA ASP A 121 17.53 8.74 25.79
C ASP A 121 18.45 9.23 26.93
N GLU A 122 19.10 8.31 27.65
CA GLU A 122 20.12 8.58 28.67
C GLU A 122 21.29 9.40 28.12
N LEU A 123 21.83 9.01 26.96
CA LEU A 123 23.01 9.65 26.36
C LEU A 123 22.68 11.04 25.80
N CYS A 124 21.51 11.22 25.19
CA CYS A 124 21.03 12.52 24.73
C CYS A 124 20.75 13.45 25.92
N ALA A 125 20.14 12.97 27.00
CA ALA A 125 19.96 13.75 28.22
C ALA A 125 21.31 14.18 28.84
N ALA A 126 22.28 13.27 28.93
CA ALA A 126 23.63 13.57 29.42
C ALA A 126 24.43 14.54 28.54
N LYS A 127 24.04 14.71 27.26
CA LYS A 127 24.63 15.66 26.29
C LYS A 127 23.80 16.93 26.08
N GLY A 128 22.63 17.05 26.70
CA GLY A 128 21.72 18.19 26.51
C GLY A 128 21.06 18.26 25.11
N ILE A 129 20.93 17.13 24.42
CA ILE A 129 20.37 17.05 23.06
C ILE A 129 18.87 16.75 23.14
N ASP A 130 18.04 17.75 22.83
CA ASP A 130 16.56 17.72 22.94
C ASP A 130 15.83 17.37 21.63
N PHE A 131 16.48 17.55 20.49
CA PHE A 131 15.85 17.61 19.17
C PHE A 131 16.03 16.37 18.29
N LEU A 132 16.90 15.44 18.69
CA LEU A 132 17.25 14.25 17.90
C LEU A 132 16.25 13.11 18.21
N PRO A 133 15.44 12.64 17.24
CA PRO A 133 14.54 11.52 17.49
C PRO A 133 15.25 10.18 17.19
N PHE A 134 15.00 9.17 18.04
CA PHE A 134 15.60 7.84 17.93
C PHE A 134 15.50 7.21 16.53
N LYS A 135 14.38 7.45 15.82
CA LYS A 135 14.14 6.95 14.46
C LYS A 135 15.16 7.46 13.41
N SER A 136 15.76 8.63 13.61
CA SER A 136 16.78 9.18 12.70
C SER A 136 18.10 8.42 12.70
N LEU A 137 18.35 7.53 13.68
CA LEU A 137 19.57 6.72 13.73
C LEU A 137 19.56 5.55 12.74
N GLY A 138 18.43 5.24 12.11
CA GLY A 138 18.34 4.23 11.03
C GLY A 138 18.74 2.80 11.44
N LEU A 139 18.63 2.46 12.73
CA LEU A 139 19.14 1.19 13.28
C LEU A 139 18.31 -0.01 12.78
N ASN A 140 18.97 -0.99 12.16
CA ASN A 140 18.34 -2.24 11.72
C ASN A 140 18.34 -3.27 12.87
N ILE A 141 17.31 -3.24 13.72
CA ILE A 141 17.26 -4.05 14.95
C ILE A 141 16.89 -5.52 14.64
N THR A 142 17.90 -6.27 14.19
CA THR A 142 17.80 -7.72 13.93
C THR A 142 17.94 -8.54 15.22
N LEU A 143 17.56 -9.82 15.19
CA LEU A 143 17.78 -10.74 16.32
C LEU A 143 19.27 -11.07 16.51
N SER A 144 20.01 -11.23 15.41
CA SER A 144 21.42 -11.64 15.39
C SER A 144 22.42 -10.52 15.73
N GLU A 145 22.08 -9.24 15.51
CA GLU A 145 22.99 -8.14 15.86
C GLU A 145 23.09 -7.95 17.39
N ALA A 146 24.31 -7.85 17.90
CA ALA A 146 24.58 -7.67 19.32
C ALA A 146 24.16 -6.28 19.81
N VAL A 147 23.61 -6.21 21.02
CA VAL A 147 23.15 -4.94 21.64
C VAL A 147 24.31 -3.94 21.80
N SER A 148 25.54 -4.43 22.01
CA SER A 148 26.76 -3.59 22.05
C SER A 148 26.96 -2.83 20.75
N LYS A 149 26.89 -3.48 19.58
CA LYS A 149 27.05 -2.84 18.26
C LYS A 149 25.99 -1.77 17.98
N LEU A 150 24.75 -2.02 18.41
CA LEU A 150 23.68 -1.02 18.33
C LEU A 150 23.99 0.19 19.23
N LYS A 151 24.47 -0.03 20.46
CA LYS A 151 24.88 1.05 21.39
C LYS A 151 26.15 1.79 20.96
N GLU A 152 27.10 1.12 20.32
CA GLU A 152 28.27 1.71 19.68
C GLU A 152 27.84 2.67 18.55
N ARG A 153 26.89 2.25 17.70
CA ARG A 153 26.35 3.10 16.63
C ARG A 153 25.53 4.28 17.18
N VAL A 154 24.68 4.06 18.19
CA VAL A 154 24.01 5.14 18.95
C VAL A 154 25.02 6.18 19.45
N ARG A 155 26.09 5.71 20.11
CA ARG A 155 27.12 6.58 20.65
C ARG A 155 27.80 7.41 19.57
N ALA A 156 28.26 6.77 18.50
CA ALA A 156 28.93 7.44 17.39
C ALA A 156 28.05 8.53 16.74
N THR A 157 26.74 8.31 16.60
CA THR A 157 25.81 9.34 16.12
C THR A 157 25.67 10.49 17.12
N VAL A 158 25.47 10.22 18.41
CA VAL A 158 25.29 11.27 19.42
C VAL A 158 26.58 12.07 19.68
N GLU A 159 27.75 11.42 19.61
CA GLU A 159 29.06 12.09 19.62
C GLU A 159 29.26 12.96 18.37
N GLY A 160 28.87 12.49 17.18
CA GLY A 160 28.85 13.29 15.96
C GLY A 160 27.99 14.55 16.08
N VAL A 161 26.76 14.42 16.58
CA VAL A 161 25.86 15.57 16.85
C VAL A 161 26.43 16.50 17.92
N THR A 162 27.12 15.98 18.94
CA THR A 162 27.82 16.83 19.92
C THR A 162 28.90 17.67 19.23
N ASN A 163 29.74 17.05 18.40
CA ASN A 163 30.83 17.72 17.69
C ASN A 163 30.31 18.76 16.67
N ASP A 164 29.20 18.49 15.98
CA ASP A 164 28.53 19.44 15.09
C ASP A 164 28.01 20.67 15.85
N LEU A 165 27.42 20.48 17.04
CA LEU A 165 26.95 21.58 17.90
C LEU A 165 28.12 22.41 18.44
N GLU A 166 29.22 21.76 18.84
CA GLU A 166 30.48 22.43 19.21
C GLU A 166 31.04 23.22 18.02
N LEU A 167 31.01 22.67 16.80
CA LEU A 167 31.44 23.38 15.58
C LEU A 167 30.61 24.64 15.32
N ILE A 168 29.27 24.56 15.39
CA ILE A 168 28.37 25.71 15.18
C ILE A 168 28.58 26.80 16.24
N ASN A 169 28.75 26.42 17.51
CA ASN A 169 28.95 27.38 18.60
C ASN A 169 30.28 28.15 18.49
N ASN A 170 31.34 27.48 18.01
CA ASN A 170 32.69 28.04 17.92
C ASN A 170 32.96 28.86 16.64
N VAL A 171 31.98 29.06 15.76
CA VAL A 171 32.17 29.89 14.55
C VAL A 171 32.39 31.36 14.93
N PRO A 172 33.38 32.07 14.35
CA PRO A 172 33.63 33.50 14.58
C PRO A 172 32.67 34.40 13.78
N GLU A 173 31.37 34.16 13.90
CA GLU A 173 30.26 34.93 13.31
C GLU A 173 29.29 35.38 14.43
N SER A 174 28.29 36.20 14.12
CA SER A 174 27.32 36.68 15.12
C SER A 174 26.45 35.57 15.71
N ASP A 175 25.97 35.74 16.95
CA ASP A 175 25.09 34.75 17.58
C ASP A 175 23.72 34.63 16.86
N GLU A 176 23.29 35.69 16.17
CA GLU A 176 22.16 35.65 15.24
C GLU A 176 22.42 34.65 14.10
N TYR A 177 23.59 34.73 13.45
CA TYR A 177 24.00 33.79 12.40
C TYR A 177 24.10 32.36 12.92
N LYS A 178 24.70 32.16 14.11
CA LYS A 178 24.75 30.84 14.76
C LYS A 178 23.34 30.28 15.02
N SER A 179 22.38 31.14 15.39
CA SER A 179 20.99 30.73 15.60
C SER A 179 20.27 30.34 14.29
N GLU A 180 20.51 31.06 13.18
CA GLU A 180 20.01 30.65 11.85
C GLU A 180 20.60 29.29 11.44
N VAL A 181 21.91 29.06 11.64
CA VAL A 181 22.57 27.80 11.30
C VAL A 181 22.09 26.65 12.20
N LEU A 182 21.94 26.88 13.51
CA LEU A 182 21.46 25.87 14.45
C LEU A 182 20.03 25.43 14.12
N ALA A 183 19.16 26.35 13.68
CA ALA A 183 17.80 26.02 13.25
C ALA A 183 17.80 25.09 12.02
N GLU A 184 18.57 25.40 10.98
CA GLU A 184 18.73 24.51 9.81
C GLU A 184 19.38 23.18 10.17
N TYR A 185 20.35 23.18 11.09
CA TYR A 185 20.99 21.96 11.57
C TYR A 185 20.01 21.04 12.30
N LYS A 186 19.18 21.56 13.21
CA LYS A 186 18.15 20.76 13.91
C LYS A 186 17.15 20.10 12.95
N CYS A 187 16.91 20.68 11.76
CA CYS A 187 16.05 20.12 10.72
C CYS A 187 16.74 19.09 9.81
N THR A 188 18.07 19.17 9.62
CA THR A 188 18.79 18.43 8.56
C THR A 188 19.85 17.45 9.07
N LEU A 189 20.32 17.61 10.31
CA LEU A 189 21.48 16.92 10.88
C LEU A 189 22.74 16.99 9.97
N SER A 190 22.91 18.11 9.27
CA SER A 190 24.06 18.34 8.38
C SER A 190 24.61 19.76 8.56
N THR A 191 25.77 19.89 9.19
CA THR A 191 26.48 21.18 9.35
C THR A 191 26.79 21.81 8.00
N ALA A 192 27.32 21.04 7.04
CA ALA A 192 27.60 21.51 5.69
C ALA A 192 26.34 22.01 4.95
N GLY A 193 25.20 21.34 5.13
CA GLY A 193 23.91 21.78 4.58
C GLY A 193 23.41 23.08 5.22
N ALA A 194 23.45 23.14 6.56
CA ALA A 194 23.00 24.30 7.34
C ALA A 194 23.80 25.58 7.02
N PHE A 195 25.13 25.52 7.08
CA PHE A 195 26.00 26.66 6.74
C PHE A 195 25.76 27.14 5.30
N LYS A 196 25.62 26.22 4.35
CA LYS A 196 25.34 26.55 2.95
C LYS A 196 23.99 27.29 2.82
N ALA A 197 22.91 26.74 3.37
CA ALA A 197 21.57 27.32 3.25
C ALA A 197 21.48 28.72 3.88
N VAL A 198 22.10 28.94 5.04
CA VAL A 198 22.14 30.27 5.68
C VAL A 198 22.96 31.26 4.86
N ASN A 199 24.11 30.87 4.33
CA ASN A 199 24.93 31.72 3.46
C ASN A 199 24.19 32.10 2.17
N GLU A 200 23.57 31.14 1.48
CA GLU A 200 22.76 31.41 0.27
C GLU A 200 21.60 32.38 0.56
N ARG A 201 20.94 32.28 1.73
CA ARG A 201 19.94 33.26 2.18
C ARG A 201 20.52 34.62 2.57
N ARG A 202 21.75 34.68 3.11
CA ARG A 202 22.44 35.94 3.44
C ARG A 202 22.83 36.70 2.17
N ASP A 203 23.38 35.98 1.20
CA ASP A 203 23.82 36.55 -0.08
C ASP A 203 22.63 36.98 -0.95
N ALA A 204 21.52 36.22 -0.96
CA ALA A 204 20.28 36.64 -1.60
C ALA A 204 19.70 37.93 -0.99
N ARG A 205 19.59 38.01 0.36
CA ARG A 205 19.17 39.23 1.08
C ARG A 205 20.06 40.43 0.72
N ALA A 206 21.38 40.24 0.67
CA ALA A 206 22.34 41.28 0.31
C ALA A 206 22.25 41.73 -1.16
N ALA A 207 21.94 40.80 -2.09
CA ALA A 207 21.72 41.11 -3.50
C ALA A 207 20.44 41.92 -3.73
N GLU A 208 19.34 41.59 -3.06
CA GLU A 208 18.10 42.36 -3.14
C GLU A 208 18.23 43.77 -2.55
N LEU A 209 18.91 43.91 -1.40
CA LEU A 209 19.17 45.20 -0.79
C LEU A 209 19.93 46.14 -1.75
N LYS A 210 21.00 45.65 -2.38
CA LYS A 210 21.78 46.41 -3.38
C LYS A 210 20.94 46.83 -4.59
N ARG A 211 19.99 46.01 -5.04
CA ARG A 211 19.07 46.38 -6.13
C ARG A 211 18.10 47.48 -5.70
N LEU A 212 17.55 47.41 -4.49
CA LEU A 212 16.68 48.45 -3.93
C LEU A 212 17.42 49.77 -3.69
N GLU A 213 18.67 49.73 -3.26
CA GLU A 213 19.53 50.92 -3.09
C GLU A 213 19.85 51.58 -4.43
N ALA A 214 20.26 50.81 -5.43
CA ALA A 214 20.47 51.31 -6.79
C ALA A 214 19.20 51.91 -7.42
N GLN A 215 18.02 51.34 -7.12
CA GLN A 215 16.74 51.86 -7.58
C GLN A 215 16.35 53.17 -6.86
N LYS A 216 16.66 53.30 -5.56
CA LYS A 216 16.47 54.56 -4.81
C LYS A 216 17.41 55.67 -5.29
N GLN A 217 18.67 55.34 -5.59
CA GLN A 217 19.68 56.29 -6.09
C GLN A 217 19.43 56.77 -7.52
N SER A 218 18.58 56.07 -8.29
CA SER A 218 18.18 56.43 -9.66
C SER A 218 16.79 57.08 -9.76
N ALA A 219 16.10 57.31 -8.65
CA ALA A 219 14.82 58.02 -8.62
C ALA A 219 15.04 59.55 -8.63
N PRO A 220 14.48 60.30 -9.60
CA PRO A 220 14.69 61.75 -9.69
C PRO A 220 13.90 62.53 -8.63
N VAL A 221 14.54 63.52 -8.02
CA VAL A 221 13.91 64.43 -7.06
C VAL A 221 13.01 65.44 -7.78
N ALA A 222 11.69 65.36 -7.56
CA ALA A 222 10.76 66.40 -7.98
C ALA A 222 10.91 67.63 -7.06
N PRO A 223 11.15 68.86 -7.60
CA PRO A 223 11.46 70.02 -6.78
C PRO A 223 10.22 70.64 -6.14
N VAL A 224 10.35 71.04 -4.87
CA VAL A 224 9.39 71.92 -4.20
C VAL A 224 9.60 73.36 -4.69
N GLN A 225 8.53 74.03 -5.12
CA GLN A 225 8.49 75.47 -5.35
C GLN A 225 7.41 76.11 -4.47
N ALA A 226 7.58 77.37 -4.09
CA ALA A 226 6.73 78.05 -3.12
C ALA A 226 6.54 79.55 -3.41
N GLN A 227 5.48 80.11 -2.80
CA GLN A 227 5.12 81.53 -2.72
C GLN A 227 4.41 82.13 -3.98
N PRO A 228 3.75 83.31 -3.87
CA PRO A 228 2.43 83.38 -3.21
C PRO A 228 1.41 84.35 -3.86
N GLN A 229 0.09 84.08 -3.75
CA GLN A 229 -0.95 85.12 -3.54
C GLN A 229 -2.36 84.54 -3.29
N ALA A 230 -3.21 85.33 -2.62
CA ALA A 230 -4.66 85.14 -2.43
C ALA A 230 -5.31 86.55 -2.45
N PRO A 231 -6.61 86.72 -2.80
CA PRO A 231 -7.68 86.43 -1.82
C PRO A 231 -9.07 85.97 -2.35
N ILE A 232 -9.68 85.03 -1.62
CA ILE A 232 -11.07 85.01 -1.09
C ILE A 232 -12.25 85.36 -2.03
N LEU A 233 -13.18 84.40 -2.25
CA LEU A 233 -14.62 84.57 -1.92
C LEU A 233 -15.42 83.23 -1.87
N GLN A 234 -16.25 83.14 -0.81
CA GLN A 234 -17.30 82.17 -0.40
C GLN A 234 -17.85 81.17 -1.46
N ALA A 235 -17.92 79.85 -1.22
CA ALA A 235 -18.64 79.05 -0.19
C ALA A 235 -20.14 78.83 -0.53
N PRO A 236 -20.82 77.73 -0.09
CA PRO A 236 -20.48 76.70 0.91
C PRO A 236 -20.04 75.34 0.24
N THR A 237 -20.27 74.07 0.63
CA THR A 237 -21.20 73.41 1.59
C THR A 237 -20.72 72.01 2.07
N MET A 238 -21.49 71.44 3.01
CA MET A 238 -21.39 70.15 3.74
C MET A 238 -21.84 68.91 2.92
N ALA A 239 -21.63 67.63 3.31
CA ALA A 239 -20.69 66.95 4.26
C ALA A 239 -20.87 65.40 4.17
N THR A 240 -20.08 64.64 4.96
CA THR A 240 -20.28 63.21 5.34
C THR A 240 -20.21 62.13 4.23
N SER A 241 -19.79 60.87 4.48
CA SER A 241 -19.16 60.24 5.66
C SER A 241 -18.28 59.03 5.27
N ALA A 242 -17.50 58.52 6.24
CA ALA A 242 -16.93 57.16 6.28
C ALA A 242 -18.04 56.05 6.23
N PRO A 243 -17.76 54.73 6.04
CA PRO A 243 -16.50 54.04 6.38
C PRO A 243 -15.97 52.93 5.43
N ILE A 244 -14.88 52.32 5.91
CA ILE A 244 -14.06 51.24 5.36
C ILE A 244 -14.84 49.97 5.01
N ALA A 245 -14.46 49.29 3.92
CA ALA A 245 -14.80 47.89 3.64
C ALA A 245 -13.53 46.99 3.76
N PRO A 246 -13.62 45.76 4.29
CA PRO A 246 -12.46 44.90 4.54
C PRO A 246 -12.02 44.12 3.29
N VAL A 247 -10.72 44.13 2.99
CA VAL A 247 -10.12 43.25 1.95
C VAL A 247 -9.98 41.83 2.52
N GLN A 248 -10.76 40.89 2.01
CA GLN A 248 -10.63 39.48 2.34
C GLN A 248 -9.51 38.83 1.53
N ALA A 249 -8.50 38.26 2.20
CA ALA A 249 -7.47 37.46 1.55
C ALA A 249 -8.04 36.10 1.11
N GLN A 250 -8.16 35.87 -0.19
CA GLN A 250 -8.61 34.59 -0.73
C GLN A 250 -7.49 33.54 -0.69
N ILE A 251 -7.63 32.54 0.19
CA ILE A 251 -6.74 31.38 0.23
C ILE A 251 -7.03 30.48 -0.97
N GLN A 252 -6.14 30.47 -1.96
CA GLN A 252 -6.23 29.54 -3.09
C GLN A 252 -5.99 28.10 -2.60
N ARG A 253 -7.01 27.24 -2.72
CA ARG A 253 -6.89 25.80 -2.48
C ARG A 253 -6.55 25.09 -3.78
N THR A 254 -5.29 24.70 -3.95
CA THR A 254 -4.86 23.85 -5.07
C THR A 254 -5.38 22.42 -4.91
N PRO A 255 -6.05 21.83 -5.92
CA PRO A 255 -6.44 20.42 -5.86
C PRO A 255 -5.22 19.51 -6.05
N HIS A 256 -5.06 18.51 -5.19
CA HIS A 256 -4.01 17.51 -5.29
C HIS A 256 -4.60 16.17 -5.73
N ARG A 257 -4.01 15.54 -6.76
CA ARG A 257 -4.38 14.19 -7.20
C ARG A 257 -3.61 13.16 -6.36
N LEU A 258 -4.34 12.18 -5.82
CA LEU A 258 -3.79 11.00 -5.15
C LEU A 258 -3.99 9.77 -6.04
N LEU A 259 -3.09 8.80 -5.92
CA LEU A 259 -3.16 7.48 -6.53
C LEU A 259 -2.82 6.44 -5.45
N PHE A 260 -3.51 5.30 -5.48
CA PHE A 260 -3.33 4.22 -4.51
C PHE A 260 -3.37 2.88 -5.26
N ASP A 261 -2.21 2.23 -5.37
CA ASP A 261 -2.10 0.87 -5.91
C ASP A 261 -2.18 -0.13 -4.75
N MET A 262 -3.03 -1.16 -4.89
CA MET A 262 -3.30 -2.14 -3.83
C MET A 262 -3.66 -3.50 -4.41
N LEU A 263 -3.14 -4.56 -3.79
CA LEU A 263 -3.51 -5.95 -4.09
C LEU A 263 -4.64 -6.38 -3.13
N CYS A 264 -5.77 -6.81 -3.69
CA CYS A 264 -6.96 -7.25 -2.97
C CYS A 264 -7.70 -8.32 -3.81
N THR A 265 -8.61 -9.06 -3.19
CA THR A 265 -9.54 -9.97 -3.90
C THR A 265 -10.77 -9.22 -4.40
N ASP A 266 -11.50 -9.80 -5.36
CA ASP A 266 -12.65 -9.13 -6.01
C ASP A 266 -13.72 -8.66 -4.99
N GLU A 267 -14.06 -9.51 -4.01
CA GLU A 267 -15.00 -9.18 -2.93
C GLU A 267 -14.53 -8.00 -2.07
N GLN A 268 -13.23 -7.97 -1.74
CA GLN A 268 -12.60 -6.89 -0.98
C GLN A 268 -12.51 -5.59 -1.78
N ALA A 269 -12.32 -5.68 -3.10
CA ALA A 269 -12.29 -4.52 -3.99
C ALA A 269 -13.67 -3.83 -4.03
N ASP A 270 -14.76 -4.59 -4.14
CA ASP A 270 -16.12 -4.05 -4.13
C ASP A 270 -16.52 -3.46 -2.77
N GLU A 271 -16.21 -4.13 -1.65
CA GLU A 271 -16.47 -3.62 -0.30
C GLU A 271 -15.71 -2.30 -0.06
N LEU A 272 -14.40 -2.29 -0.33
CA LEU A 272 -13.57 -1.10 -0.17
C LEU A 272 -13.98 0.04 -1.10
N ALA A 273 -14.34 -0.27 -2.36
CA ALA A 273 -14.83 0.74 -3.29
C ALA A 273 -16.13 1.39 -2.79
N ASN A 274 -17.03 0.65 -2.15
CA ASN A 274 -18.26 1.21 -1.58
C ASN A 274 -17.98 2.08 -0.34
N ILE A 275 -17.13 1.62 0.59
CA ILE A 275 -16.71 2.41 1.76
C ILE A 275 -16.04 3.72 1.34
N VAL A 276 -15.10 3.66 0.39
CA VAL A 276 -14.41 4.85 -0.13
C VAL A 276 -15.37 5.80 -0.85
N LYS A 277 -16.26 5.30 -1.71
CA LYS A 277 -17.30 6.14 -2.37
C LYS A 277 -18.20 6.85 -1.35
N GLN A 278 -18.57 6.18 -0.25
CA GLN A 278 -19.38 6.80 0.81
C GLN A 278 -18.60 7.87 1.58
N TYR A 279 -17.33 7.59 1.94
CA TYR A 279 -16.47 8.56 2.64
C TYR A 279 -16.21 9.82 1.80
N LEU A 280 -15.87 9.67 0.52
CA LEU A 280 -15.60 10.79 -0.38
C LEU A 280 -16.84 11.68 -0.58
N LYS A 281 -18.02 11.09 -0.79
CA LYS A 281 -19.30 11.81 -0.84
C LYS A 281 -19.58 12.58 0.45
N THR A 282 -19.39 11.95 1.61
CA THR A 282 -19.66 12.56 2.94
C THR A 282 -18.76 13.78 3.20
N ASN A 283 -17.52 13.75 2.72
CA ASN A 283 -16.56 14.84 2.88
C ASN A 283 -16.56 15.86 1.72
N ASN A 284 -17.50 15.76 0.78
CA ASN A 284 -17.59 16.58 -0.44
C ASN A 284 -16.28 16.59 -1.27
N ILE A 285 -15.58 15.45 -1.31
CA ILE A 285 -14.35 15.26 -2.08
C ILE A 285 -14.72 14.82 -3.50
N GLN A 286 -14.25 15.56 -4.50
CA GLN A 286 -14.57 15.30 -5.89
C GLN A 286 -13.88 14.04 -6.40
N ILE A 287 -14.67 13.08 -6.89
CA ILE A 287 -14.19 11.90 -7.61
C ILE A 287 -13.99 12.30 -9.08
N LEU A 288 -12.84 11.94 -9.65
CA LEU A 288 -12.44 12.18 -11.05
C LEU A 288 -12.48 10.88 -11.85
#